data_AF-A0A380XB11-F1
#
_entry.id   AF-A0A380XB11-F1
#
_cell.length_a   1.000
_cell.length_b   1.000
_cell.length_c   1.000
_cell.angle_alpha   90.00
_cell.angle_beta   90.00
_cell.angle_gamma   90.00
#
_symmetry.space_group_name_H-M   'P 1'
#
loop_
_entity.id
_entity.type
_entity.pdbx_description
1 polymer ?
#
loop_
_entity_poly.entity_id
_entity_poly.type
_entity_poly.pdbx_seq_one_letter_code
_entity_poly.pdbx_strand_id
1 'polypeptide(L)'
;MYDQDTIYIIGDAKAPQSNPITKKFNQYFLGLVVDKTNGKIIDVECSATIELTVRFVQSIFIGRHISDPTLTDEINSRYFGSSQKALVVAFHDAQKKYQQITAALST
;
A
#
# COMPACT_ATOMS: atom_id res chain seq x y z
N MET A 1 -17.70 -5.47 -5.31
CA MET A 1 -17.14 -6.42 -6.30
C MET A 1 -16.16 -5.63 -7.14
N TYR A 2 -14.92 -6.10 -7.27
CA TYR A 2 -13.89 -5.42 -8.08
C TYR A 2 -14.05 -5.78 -9.56
N ASP A 3 -13.71 -4.84 -10.45
CA ASP A 3 -13.80 -5.02 -11.90
C ASP A 3 -12.73 -6.01 -12.42
N GLN A 4 -12.96 -6.67 -13.57
CA GLN A 4 -12.00 -7.60 -14.20
C GLN A 4 -10.69 -6.91 -14.62
N ASP A 5 -10.72 -5.59 -14.78
CA ASP A 5 -9.56 -4.78 -15.07
C ASP A 5 -8.77 -4.36 -13.83
N THR A 6 -9.09 -4.93 -12.68
CA THR A 6 -8.33 -4.71 -11.45
C THR A 6 -7.32 -5.81 -11.18
N ILE A 7 -6.18 -5.43 -10.62
CA ILE A 7 -5.18 -6.34 -10.06
C ILE A 7 -5.02 -6.05 -8.57
N TYR A 8 -4.73 -7.10 -7.80
CA TYR A 8 -4.46 -6.99 -6.37
C TYR A 8 -2.97 -7.20 -6.10
N ILE A 9 -2.35 -6.24 -5.42
CA ILE A 9 -0.92 -6.21 -5.14
C ILE A 9 -0.72 -6.09 -3.64
N ILE A 10 0.09 -6.99 -3.07
CA ILE A 10 0.51 -6.91 -1.68
C ILE A 10 1.96 -6.46 -1.64
N GLY A 11 2.19 -5.32 -1.00
CA GLY A 11 3.49 -4.88 -0.54
C GLY A 11 3.76 -5.36 0.89
N ASP A 12 4.99 -5.81 1.16
CA ASP A 12 5.38 -6.29 2.48
C ASP A 12 6.59 -5.54 3.07
N ALA A 13 6.59 -5.38 4.40
CA ALA A 13 7.69 -4.77 5.13
C ALA A 13 7.91 -5.43 6.49
N LYS A 14 9.17 -5.48 6.93
CA LYS A 14 9.49 -5.82 8.32
C LYS A 14 9.07 -4.66 9.23
N ALA A 15 8.25 -4.95 10.24
CA ALA A 15 7.88 -4.00 11.27
C ALA A 15 8.79 -4.14 12.51
N PRO A 16 9.08 -3.05 13.26
CA PRO A 16 9.84 -3.15 14.51
C PRO A 16 9.17 -4.10 15.51
N GLN A 17 9.95 -4.91 16.25
CA GLN A 17 9.39 -5.86 17.23
C GLN A 17 8.55 -5.19 18.34
N SER A 18 8.82 -3.93 18.64
CA SER A 18 8.05 -3.14 19.61
C SER A 18 6.68 -2.66 19.10
N ASN A 19 6.39 -2.80 17.80
CA ASN A 19 5.11 -2.37 17.23
C ASN A 19 3.99 -3.40 17.52
N PRO A 20 2.81 -2.99 18.03
CA PRO A 20 1.67 -3.88 18.26
C PRO A 20 1.25 -4.72 17.06
N ILE A 21 1.48 -4.24 15.83
CA ILE A 21 1.22 -4.97 14.58
C ILE A 21 2.10 -6.22 14.50
N THR A 22 3.39 -6.11 14.85
CA THR A 22 4.35 -7.22 14.79
C THR A 22 3.97 -8.35 15.73
N LYS A 23 3.40 -8.04 16.90
CA LYS A 23 2.88 -9.06 17.84
C LYS A 23 1.73 -9.89 17.27
N LYS A 24 1.00 -9.36 16.28
CA LYS A 24 -0.17 -10.00 15.68
C LYS A 24 0.10 -10.61 14.31
N PHE A 25 0.97 -10.01 13.50
CA PHE A 25 1.15 -10.35 12.08
C PHE A 25 2.60 -10.66 11.66
N ASN A 26 3.59 -10.48 12.53
CA ASN A 26 5.04 -10.64 12.25
C ASN A 26 5.63 -9.67 11.19
N GLN A 27 4.83 -9.20 10.24
CA GLN A 27 5.16 -8.25 9.19
C GLN A 27 4.04 -7.20 9.01
N TYR A 28 4.35 -6.12 8.31
CA TYR A 28 3.37 -5.13 7.86
C TYR A 28 3.01 -5.39 6.40
N PHE A 29 1.73 -5.57 6.12
CA PHE A 29 1.19 -5.72 4.76
C PHE A 29 0.44 -4.46 4.34
N LEU A 30 0.60 -4.09 3.07
CA LEU A 30 -0.21 -3.10 2.37
C LEU A 30 -0.82 -3.76 1.14
N GLY A 31 -2.13 -3.97 1.15
CA GLY A 31 -2.88 -4.46 0.00
C GLY A 31 -3.42 -3.29 -0.82
N LEU A 32 -3.18 -3.31 -2.13
CA LEU A 32 -3.65 -2.31 -3.08
C LEU A 32 -4.44 -3.01 -4.18
N VAL A 33 -5.66 -2.56 -4.43
CA VAL A 33 -6.41 -2.90 -5.66
C VAL A 33 -6.19 -1.78 -6.65
N VAL A 34 -5.69 -2.12 -7.83
CA VAL A 34 -5.25 -1.16 -8.85
C VAL A 34 -5.96 -1.46 -10.17
N ASP A 35 -6.52 -0.44 -10.80
CA ASP A 35 -7.00 -0.52 -12.18
C ASP A 35 -5.79 -0.62 -13.12
N LYS A 36 -5.67 -1.76 -13.81
CA LYS A 36 -4.51 -2.08 -14.65
C LYS A 36 -4.48 -1.27 -15.95
N THR A 37 -5.58 -0.59 -16.31
CA THR A 37 -5.68 0.22 -17.54
C THR A 37 -5.09 1.62 -17.36
N ASN A 38 -5.16 2.16 -16.14
CA ASN A 38 -4.79 3.54 -15.83
C ASN A 38 -3.91 3.70 -14.58
N GLY A 39 -3.57 2.61 -13.89
CA GLY A 39 -2.71 2.60 -12.71
C GLY A 39 -3.30 3.23 -11.45
N LYS A 40 -4.61 3.52 -11.44
CA LYS A 40 -5.30 4.15 -10.31
C LYS A 40 -5.54 3.13 -9.20
N ILE A 41 -5.17 3.48 -7.98
CA ILE A 41 -5.51 2.73 -6.78
C ILE A 41 -7.00 2.96 -6.47
N ILE A 42 -7.78 1.89 -6.42
CA ILE A 42 -9.23 1.96 -6.19
C ILE A 42 -9.64 1.47 -4.80
N ASP A 43 -8.82 0.64 -4.15
CA ASP A 43 -9.06 0.19 -2.78
C ASP A 43 -7.74 -0.16 -2.08
N VAL A 44 -7.73 -0.03 -0.76
CA VAL A 44 -6.55 -0.21 0.09
C VAL A 44 -6.91 -0.85 1.42
N GLU A 45 -6.08 -1.79 1.85
CA GLU A 45 -6.12 -2.37 3.19
C GLU A 45 -4.68 -2.45 3.75
N CYS A 46 -4.53 -2.38 5.07
CA CYS A 46 -3.21 -2.53 5.67
C CYS A 46 -3.23 -3.25 7.01
N SER A 47 -2.07 -3.74 7.44
CA SER A 47 -1.91 -4.29 8.78
C SER A 47 -2.07 -3.20 9.84
N ALA A 48 -3.26 -3.08 10.41
CA ALA A 48 -3.56 -2.16 11.50
C ALA A 48 -4.49 -2.82 12.55
N THR A 49 -4.36 -2.37 13.79
CA THR A 49 -5.24 -2.79 14.89
C THR A 49 -6.46 -1.89 15.05
N ILE A 50 -6.37 -0.65 14.58
CA ILE A 50 -7.41 0.38 14.70
C ILE A 50 -7.94 0.68 13.30
N GLU A 51 -9.25 0.57 13.11
CA GLU A 51 -9.91 0.84 11.83
C GLU A 51 -9.70 2.30 11.36
N LEU A 52 -9.59 3.26 12.28
CA LEU A 52 -9.23 4.64 11.95
C LEU A 52 -7.89 4.73 11.22
N THR A 53 -6.92 3.88 11.57
CA THR A 53 -5.63 3.82 10.88
C THR A 53 -5.80 3.34 9.44
N VAL A 54 -6.61 2.30 9.22
CA VAL A 54 -6.93 1.79 7.87
C VAL A 54 -7.56 2.90 7.04
N ARG A 55 -8.60 3.56 7.56
CA ARG A 55 -9.30 4.67 6.88
C ARG A 55 -8.39 5.85 6.55
N PHE A 56 -7.46 6.17 7.45
CA PHE A 56 -6.48 7.23 7.18
C PHE A 56 -5.52 6.85 6.05
N VAL A 57 -5.02 5.61 6.06
CA VAL A 57 -4.14 5.08 5.01
C VAL A 57 -4.87 5.05 3.67
N GLN A 58 -6.12 4.56 3.64
CA GLN A 58 -6.99 4.64 2.45
C GLN A 58 -7.07 6.05 1.87
N SER A 59 -7.21 7.07 2.73
CA SER A 59 -7.30 8.48 2.29
C SER A 59 -6.04 9.04 1.62
N ILE A 60 -4.88 8.41 1.82
CA ILE A 60 -3.62 8.80 1.16
C ILE A 60 -3.57 8.24 -0.26
N PHE A 61 -4.07 7.01 -0.45
CA PHE A 61 -3.82 6.23 -1.67
C PHE A 61 -4.99 6.17 -2.63
N ILE A 62 -6.23 6.03 -2.14
CA ILE A 62 -7.39 5.81 -3.01
C ILE A 62 -7.55 7.02 -3.94
N GLY A 63 -7.68 6.73 -5.24
CA GLY A 63 -7.80 7.72 -6.28
C GLY A 63 -6.48 8.17 -6.90
N ARG A 64 -5.35 7.80 -6.30
CA ARG A 64 -4.01 8.16 -6.76
C ARG A 64 -3.46 7.14 -7.74
N HIS A 65 -2.56 7.58 -8.61
CA HIS A 65 -1.81 6.68 -9.46
C HIS A 65 -0.74 5.97 -8.63
N ILE A 66 -0.57 4.65 -8.78
CA ILE A 66 0.37 3.89 -7.95
C ILE A 66 1.82 4.35 -8.11
N SER A 67 2.20 4.85 -9.29
CA SER A 67 3.52 5.45 -9.55
C SER A 67 3.61 6.95 -9.23
N ASP A 68 2.64 7.53 -8.52
CA ASP A 68 2.69 8.94 -8.12
C ASP A 68 3.88 9.19 -7.17
N PRO A 69 4.85 10.04 -7.55
CA PRO A 69 6.08 10.23 -6.78
C PRO A 69 5.84 10.94 -5.43
N THR A 70 4.70 11.62 -5.27
CA THR A 70 4.41 12.41 -4.07
C THR A 70 3.82 11.59 -2.91
N LEU A 71 3.40 10.34 -3.17
CA LEU A 71 2.78 9.48 -2.16
C LEU A 71 3.70 9.21 -0.96
N THR A 72 5.00 9.02 -1.19
CA THR A 72 5.96 8.83 -0.09
C THR A 72 6.06 10.07 0.81
N ASP A 73 6.07 11.27 0.22
CA ASP A 73 6.09 12.53 0.98
C ASP A 73 4.80 12.76 1.75
N GLU A 74 3.67 12.33 1.19
CA GLU A 74 2.37 12.40 1.84
C GLU A 74 2.29 11.47 3.06
N ILE A 75 2.82 10.24 2.95
CA ILE A 75 2.98 9.34 4.10
C ILE A 75 3.87 9.98 5.17
N ASN A 76 5.00 10.56 4.77
CA ASN A 76 5.97 11.15 5.69
C ASN A 76 5.43 12.40 6.42
N SER A 77 4.56 13.16 5.76
CA SER A 77 4.02 14.42 6.29
C SER A 77 2.67 14.27 7.01
N ARG A 78 1.89 13.22 6.73
CA ARG A 78 0.53 13.05 7.29
C ARG A 78 0.40 11.87 8.25
N TYR A 79 1.20 10.81 8.07
CA TYR A 79 1.04 9.57 8.84
C TYR A 79 2.16 9.37 9.87
N PHE A 80 1.92 9.81 11.12
CA PHE A 80 2.88 9.70 12.22
C PHE A 80 2.69 8.46 13.10
N GLY A 81 2.18 7.36 12.54
CA GLY A 81 2.03 6.10 13.24
C GLY A 81 3.36 5.36 13.44
N SER A 82 3.43 4.44 14.40
CA SER A 82 4.64 3.62 14.65
C SER A 82 5.02 2.73 13.46
N SER A 83 4.11 2.53 12.50
CA SER A 83 4.33 1.80 11.24
C SER A 83 4.71 2.71 10.06
N GLN A 84 4.98 4.01 10.23
CA GLN A 84 5.26 4.93 9.11
C GLN A 84 6.35 4.41 8.17
N LYS A 85 7.51 4.04 8.72
CA LYS A 85 8.61 3.45 7.91
C LYS A 85 8.20 2.15 7.22
N ALA A 86 7.43 1.30 7.91
CA ALA A 86 6.96 0.04 7.34
C ALA A 86 5.96 0.26 6.20
N LEU A 87 5.09 1.28 6.31
CA LEU A 87 4.17 1.67 5.26
C LEU A 87 4.91 2.15 4.01
N VAL A 88 5.94 2.99 4.16
CA VAL A 88 6.77 3.44 3.03
C VAL A 88 7.47 2.26 2.35
N VAL A 89 8.07 1.35 3.12
CA VAL A 89 8.75 0.17 2.56
C VAL A 89 7.77 -0.76 1.83
N ALA A 90 6.62 -1.06 2.44
CA ALA A 90 5.60 -1.90 1.83
C ALA A 90 5.04 -1.25 0.55
N PHE A 91 4.84 0.07 0.55
CA PHE A 91 4.41 0.78 -0.65
C PHE A 91 5.42 0.69 -1.79
N HIS A 92 6.72 0.88 -1.53
CA HIS A 92 7.75 0.74 -2.56
C HIS A 92 7.85 -0.69 -3.11
N ASP A 93 7.68 -1.69 -2.26
CA ASP A 93 7.62 -3.09 -2.70
C ASP A 93 6.40 -3.35 -3.61
N ALA A 94 5.22 -2.82 -3.26
CA ALA A 94 4.04 -2.88 -4.11
C ALA A 94 4.23 -2.16 -5.47
N GLN A 95 4.87 -0.97 -5.47
CA GLN A 95 5.20 -0.25 -6.71
C GLN A 95 6.12 -1.06 -7.62
N LYS A 96 7.14 -1.71 -7.06
CA LYS A 96 8.05 -2.56 -7.83
C LYS A 96 7.31 -3.75 -8.46
N LYS A 97 6.44 -4.42 -7.69
CA LYS A 97 5.59 -5.51 -8.19
C LYS A 97 4.67 -5.03 -9.32
N TYR A 98 4.05 -3.86 -9.17
CA TYR A 98 3.23 -3.26 -10.23
C TYR A 98 4.01 -3.04 -11.52
N GLN A 99 5.22 -2.45 -11.45
CA GLN A 99 6.06 -2.22 -12.63
C GLN A 99 6.42 -3.53 -13.37
N GLN A 100 6.65 -4.62 -12.62
CA GLN A 100 6.94 -5.93 -13.21
C GLN A 100 5.70 -6.51 -13.92
N ILE A 101 4.52 -6.37 -13.30
CA ILE A 101 3.26 -6.83 -13.88
C ILE A 101 2.93 -6.05 -15.16
N THR A 102 3.03 -4.72 -15.14
CA THR A 102 2.71 -3.89 -16.31
C THR A 102 3.69 -4.12 -17.47
N ALA A 103 4.97 -4.34 -17.17
CA ALA A 103 5.96 -4.73 -18.18
C ALA A 103 5.58 -6.06 -18.84
N ALA A 104 5.17 -7.06 -18.04
CA ALA A 104 4.77 -8.37 -18.56
C ALA A 104 3.46 -8.33 -19.38
N LEU A 105 2.50 -7.47 -19.02
CA LEU A 105 1.24 -7.30 -19.76
C LEU A 105 1.39 -6.51 -21.07
N SER A 106 2.50 -5.78 -21.23
CA SER A 106 2.80 -5.01 -22.44
C SER A 106 3.60 -5.80 -23.48
N THR A 107 3.90 -7.08 -23.20
CA THR A 107 4.66 -7.99 -24.06
C THR A 107 3.74 -9.02 -24.69
#